data_AF-A0A957GN53-F1
#
_entry.id   AF-A0A957GN53-F1
#
_cell.length_a   1.000
_cell.length_b   1.000
_cell.length_c   1.000
_cell.angle_alpha   90.00
_cell.angle_beta   90.00
_cell.angle_gamma   90.00
#
_symmetry.space_group_name_H-M   'P 1'
#
loop_
_entity.id
_entity.type
_entity.pdbx_description
1 polymer ?
#
loop_
_entity_poly.entity_id
_entity_poly.type
_entity_poly.pdbx_seq_one_letter_code
_entity_poly.pdbx_strand_id
1 'polypeptide(L)'
;MSDLHIFGIRHHGPGSARSLVQALTALQPDIVLVEGPPDADEIIPLLVEEEMEPPVALLVYRPDRPRRASYIPLALFSPEWQALRYAVRQGIPARFMDLPHARRFAELDELAEQEGGEMGEEGEKTAVSRSQQALQTLAQASGYGDYESWWNQVIEQRQAHDEDVFAAIFRVMSVLRNEADMLAMGTTPT
;
A
#
# COMPACT_ATOMS: atom_id res chain seq x y z
N MET A 1 21.77 13.58 6.75
CA MET A 1 21.30 12.18 6.66
C MET A 1 19.86 12.25 6.20
N SER A 2 19.47 11.43 5.24
CA SER A 2 18.07 11.33 4.80
C SER A 2 17.28 10.62 5.91
N ASP A 3 16.22 11.25 6.42
CA ASP A 3 15.34 10.66 7.43
C ASP A 3 14.18 9.94 6.74
N LEU A 4 14.01 8.64 7.00
CA LEU A 4 13.04 7.78 6.32
C LEU A 4 11.86 7.47 7.24
N HIS A 5 10.66 7.86 6.82
CA HIS A 5 9.40 7.57 7.51
C HIS A 5 8.55 6.62 6.68
N ILE A 6 8.10 5.53 7.30
CA ILE A 6 7.27 4.50 6.65
C ILE A 6 5.87 4.54 7.26
N PHE A 7 4.87 4.78 6.41
CA PHE A 7 3.47 4.84 6.79
C PHE A 7 2.73 3.58 6.32
N GLY A 8 2.77 2.52 7.12
CA GLY A 8 2.06 1.27 6.82
C GLY A 8 0.54 1.46 6.91
N ILE A 9 -0.19 1.18 5.83
CA ILE A 9 -1.62 1.45 5.67
C ILE A 9 -2.29 0.35 4.87
N ARG A 10 -3.63 0.24 4.99
CA ARG A 10 -4.43 -0.50 4.01
C ARG A 10 -4.87 0.44 2.89
N HIS A 11 -4.97 -0.11 1.67
CA HIS A 11 -5.70 0.55 0.60
C HIS A 11 -7.12 0.86 1.11
N HIS A 12 -7.60 2.07 0.84
CA HIS A 12 -8.97 2.48 1.18
C HIS A 12 -9.30 2.58 2.70
N GLY A 13 -8.35 2.94 3.55
CA GLY A 13 -8.60 3.21 4.98
C GLY A 13 -8.95 4.67 5.29
N PRO A 14 -10.20 5.04 5.64
CA PRO A 14 -10.55 6.44 5.93
C PRO A 14 -9.86 7.01 7.19
N GLY A 15 -9.61 6.17 8.21
CA GLY A 15 -8.85 6.59 9.38
C GLY A 15 -7.38 6.76 9.04
N SER A 16 -6.82 5.78 8.34
CA SER A 16 -5.44 5.82 7.83
C SER A 16 -5.20 7.05 6.94
N ALA A 17 -6.13 7.38 6.05
CA ALA A 17 -6.03 8.53 5.16
C ALA A 17 -6.00 9.86 5.94
N ARG A 18 -6.86 10.00 6.96
CA ARG A 18 -6.86 11.16 7.86
C ARG A 18 -5.55 11.28 8.63
N SER A 19 -5.09 10.19 9.26
CA SER A 19 -3.86 10.19 10.05
C SER A 19 -2.64 10.47 9.17
N LEU A 20 -2.62 9.98 7.94
CA LEU A 20 -1.52 10.21 6.99
C LEU A 20 -1.41 11.69 6.63
N VAL A 21 -2.51 12.38 6.35
CA VAL A 21 -2.48 13.82 6.06
C VAL A 21 -1.94 14.61 7.26
N GLN A 22 -2.34 14.25 8.48
CA GLN A 22 -1.81 14.88 9.70
C GLN A 22 -0.31 14.63 9.86
N ALA A 23 0.14 13.39 9.67
CA ALA A 23 1.55 13.02 9.76
C ALA A 23 2.39 13.76 8.71
N LEU A 24 1.95 13.82 7.45
CA LEU A 24 2.64 14.57 6.39
C LEU A 24 2.70 16.07 6.69
N THR A 25 1.63 16.63 7.27
CA THR A 25 1.58 18.03 7.68
C THR A 25 2.57 18.33 8.80
N ALA A 26 2.69 17.45 9.79
CA ALA A 26 3.66 17.61 10.88
C ALA A 26 5.10 17.38 10.42
N LEU A 27 5.32 16.37 9.57
CA LEU A 27 6.64 15.96 9.09
C LEU A 27 7.25 16.97 8.11
N GLN A 28 6.44 17.59 7.24
CA GLN A 28 6.91 18.45 6.14
C GLN A 28 8.01 17.77 5.30
N PRO A 29 7.71 16.63 4.65
CA PRO A 29 8.74 15.85 3.96
C PRO A 29 9.26 16.55 2.71
N ASP A 30 10.53 16.29 2.37
CA ASP A 30 11.14 16.77 1.12
C ASP A 30 10.66 16.00 -0.12
N ILE A 31 10.12 14.79 0.06
CA ILE A 31 9.58 13.93 -1.01
C ILE A 31 8.55 12.96 -0.43
N VAL A 32 7.51 12.65 -1.22
CA VAL A 32 6.52 11.61 -0.90
C VAL A 32 6.64 10.46 -1.89
N LEU A 33 6.82 9.24 -1.40
CA LEU A 33 6.82 8.02 -2.21
C LEU A 33 5.56 7.21 -1.90
N VAL A 34 4.86 6.76 -2.94
CA VAL A 34 3.59 6.02 -2.82
C VAL A 34 3.70 4.72 -3.59
N GLU A 35 3.13 3.64 -3.05
CA GLU A 35 2.99 2.39 -3.81
C GLU A 35 2.18 2.63 -5.08
N GLY A 36 2.62 2.03 -6.17
CA GLY A 36 2.12 2.21 -7.53
C GLY A 36 3.24 2.16 -8.56
N PRO A 37 2.90 2.03 -9.84
CA PRO A 37 3.88 1.94 -10.92
C PRO A 37 4.47 3.31 -11.30
N PRO A 38 5.81 3.45 -11.42
CA PRO A 38 6.45 4.68 -11.90
C PRO A 38 6.05 5.04 -13.33
N ASP A 39 5.49 4.10 -14.10
CA ASP A 39 4.88 4.37 -15.42
C ASP A 39 3.78 5.44 -15.37
N ALA A 40 3.23 5.74 -14.18
CA ALA A 40 2.18 6.72 -13.95
C ALA A 40 2.67 8.06 -13.35
N ASP A 41 3.98 8.25 -13.17
CA ASP A 41 4.51 9.47 -12.53
C ASP A 41 4.08 10.76 -13.26
N GLU A 42 4.04 10.74 -14.59
CA GLU A 42 3.74 11.93 -15.41
C GLU A 42 2.32 12.46 -15.22
N ILE A 43 1.38 11.63 -14.74
CA ILE A 43 -0.01 12.04 -14.54
C ILE A 43 -0.31 12.49 -13.12
N ILE A 44 0.64 12.38 -12.18
CA ILE A 44 0.47 12.85 -10.79
C ILE A 44 0.01 14.32 -10.72
N PRO A 45 0.55 15.26 -11.52
CA PRO A 45 0.09 16.66 -11.47
C PRO A 45 -1.40 16.84 -11.76
N LEU A 46 -2.04 15.93 -12.49
CA LEU A 46 -3.46 16.01 -12.82
C LEU A 46 -4.38 15.79 -11.60
N LEU A 47 -3.85 15.25 -10.50
CA LEU A 47 -4.63 14.93 -9.28
C LEU A 47 -5.16 16.18 -8.55
N VAL A 48 -4.67 17.37 -8.88
CA VAL A 48 -5.14 18.63 -8.27
C VAL A 48 -6.04 19.45 -9.18
N GLU A 49 -6.26 19.02 -10.42
CA GLU A 49 -7.23 19.65 -11.33
C GLU A 49 -8.64 19.60 -10.72
N GLU A 50 -9.45 20.63 -11.00
CA GLU A 50 -10.77 20.81 -10.39
C GLU A 50 -11.72 19.68 -10.77
N GLU A 51 -11.67 19.25 -12.03
CA GLU A 51 -12.52 18.17 -12.56
C GLU A 51 -12.04 16.76 -12.16
N MET A 52 -10.87 16.63 -11.53
CA MET A 52 -10.33 15.34 -11.07
C MET A 52 -10.91 14.95 -9.71
N GLU A 53 -12.18 14.53 -9.72
CA GLU A 53 -12.94 14.15 -8.53
C GLU A 53 -13.04 12.62 -8.35
N PRO A 54 -12.69 12.06 -7.18
CA PRO A 54 -12.81 10.63 -6.92
C PRO A 54 -14.28 10.21 -6.77
N PRO A 55 -14.65 8.97 -7.13
CA PRO A 55 -13.76 7.86 -7.45
C PRO A 55 -13.18 7.95 -8.87
N VAL A 56 -11.85 7.82 -8.96
CA VAL A 56 -11.12 7.70 -10.23
C VAL A 56 -10.27 6.43 -10.19
N ALA A 57 -9.65 6.08 -11.31
CA ALA A 57 -8.69 4.98 -11.33
C ALA A 57 -7.51 5.31 -12.22
N LEU A 58 -6.33 4.90 -11.77
CA LEU A 58 -5.16 4.83 -12.59
C LEU A 58 -5.25 3.55 -13.44
N LEU A 59 -5.21 3.71 -14.76
CA LEU A 59 -5.17 2.62 -15.73
C LEU A 59 -3.80 2.60 -16.38
N VAL A 60 -3.03 1.55 -16.11
CA VAL A 60 -1.77 1.28 -16.81
C VAL A 60 -1.98 0.06 -17.69
N TYR A 61 -1.75 0.20 -18.99
CA TYR A 61 -2.00 -0.88 -19.95
C TYR A 61 -1.00 -0.88 -21.10
N ARG A 62 -0.87 -2.04 -21.76
CA ARG A 62 -0.09 -2.18 -22.99
C ARG A 62 -0.96 -1.85 -24.21
N PRO A 63 -0.63 -0.83 -25.03
CA PRO A 63 -1.51 -0.43 -26.14
C PRO A 63 -1.75 -1.48 -27.22
N ASP A 64 -0.75 -2.30 -27.53
CA ASP A 64 -0.82 -3.38 -28.53
C ASP A 64 -1.40 -4.69 -27.96
N ARG A 65 -1.50 -4.81 -26.63
CA ARG A 65 -2.18 -5.91 -25.93
C ARG A 65 -3.02 -5.37 -24.77
N PRO A 66 -4.18 -4.72 -25.01
CA PRO A 66 -4.95 -4.04 -23.96
C PRO A 66 -5.45 -4.93 -22.81
N ARG A 67 -5.46 -6.26 -22.99
CA ARG A 67 -5.71 -7.22 -21.91
C ARG A 67 -4.60 -7.24 -20.83
N ARG A 68 -3.41 -6.75 -21.15
CA ARG A 68 -2.33 -6.47 -20.19
C ARG A 68 -2.59 -5.10 -19.60
N ALA A 69 -3.38 -5.08 -18.54
CA ALA A 69 -3.76 -3.86 -17.86
C ALA A 69 -3.79 -4.10 -16.34
N SER A 70 -3.48 -3.05 -15.59
CA SER A 70 -3.70 -2.95 -14.15
C SER A 70 -4.63 -1.78 -13.89
N TYR A 71 -5.57 -2.00 -12.98
CA TYR A 71 -6.57 -1.03 -12.59
C TYR A 71 -6.39 -0.72 -11.10
N ILE A 72 -6.00 0.52 -10.79
CA ILE A 72 -5.70 0.96 -9.42
C ILE A 72 -6.75 2.01 -9.03
N PRO A 73 -7.85 1.60 -8.37
CA PRO A 73 -8.91 2.52 -7.98
C PRO A 73 -8.46 3.45 -6.84
N LEU A 74 -8.83 4.71 -6.95
CA LEU A 74 -8.57 5.75 -5.97
C LEU A 74 -9.88 6.41 -5.57
N ALA A 75 -10.12 6.47 -4.26
CA ALA A 75 -11.28 7.11 -3.68
C ALA A 75 -10.85 8.21 -2.72
N LEU A 76 -11.80 9.04 -2.28
CA LEU A 76 -11.50 10.09 -1.29
C LEU A 76 -10.90 9.52 0.01
N PHE A 77 -11.26 8.29 0.38
CA PHE A 77 -10.73 7.58 1.55
C PHE A 77 -9.49 6.73 1.26
N SER A 78 -8.92 6.79 0.05
CA SER A 78 -7.62 6.18 -0.24
C SER A 78 -6.50 7.04 0.37
N PRO A 79 -5.65 6.50 1.25
CA PRO A 79 -4.52 7.26 1.74
C PRO A 79 -3.54 7.66 0.63
N GLU A 80 -3.40 6.85 -0.43
CA GLU A 80 -2.58 7.12 -1.61
C GLU A 80 -3.04 8.38 -2.33
N TRP A 81 -4.36 8.50 -2.54
CA TRP A 81 -4.99 9.69 -3.11
C TRP A 81 -4.70 10.93 -2.26
N GLN A 82 -4.84 10.81 -0.94
CA GLN A 82 -4.58 11.92 -0.02
C GLN A 82 -3.11 12.33 -0.01
N ALA A 83 -2.18 11.36 0.01
CA ALA A 83 -0.74 11.61 0.00
C ALA A 83 -0.28 12.32 -1.27
N LEU A 84 -0.69 11.83 -2.44
CA LEU A 84 -0.35 12.44 -3.73
C LEU A 84 -0.92 13.85 -3.84
N ARG A 85 -2.20 14.06 -3.51
CA ARG A 85 -2.80 15.42 -3.55
C ARG A 85 -2.17 16.36 -2.55
N TYR A 86 -1.84 15.89 -1.35
CA TYR A 86 -1.12 16.69 -0.36
C TYR A 86 0.21 17.17 -0.94
N ALA A 87 1.03 16.25 -1.46
CA ALA A 87 2.34 16.55 -1.99
C ALA A 87 2.26 17.57 -3.14
N VAL A 88 1.39 17.33 -4.13
CA VAL A 88 1.22 18.23 -5.28
C VAL A 88 0.76 19.62 -4.83
N ARG A 89 -0.19 19.71 -3.89
CA ARG A 89 -0.68 21.01 -3.36
C ARG A 89 0.39 21.79 -2.59
N GLN A 90 1.28 21.09 -1.89
CA GLN A 90 2.39 21.70 -1.15
C GLN A 90 3.63 21.96 -2.02
N GLY A 91 3.62 21.55 -3.30
CA GLY A 91 4.79 21.62 -4.17
C GLY A 91 5.91 20.65 -3.79
N ILE A 92 5.58 19.60 -3.03
CA ILE A 92 6.50 18.53 -2.65
C ILE A 92 6.56 17.52 -3.80
N PRO A 93 7.75 17.11 -4.27
CA PRO A 93 7.87 16.03 -5.24
C PRO A 93 7.18 14.75 -4.77
N ALA A 94 6.38 14.14 -5.64
CA ALA A 94 5.75 12.86 -5.41
C ALA A 94 6.12 11.88 -6.52
N ARG A 95 6.36 10.61 -6.15
CA ARG A 95 6.67 9.53 -7.11
C ARG A 95 6.05 8.21 -6.67
N PHE A 96 5.73 7.40 -7.64
CA PHE A 96 5.44 5.99 -7.44
C PHE A 96 6.74 5.19 -7.26
N MET A 97 6.71 4.13 -6.45
CA MET A 97 7.93 3.40 -6.06
C MET A 97 7.91 1.87 -6.30
N ASP A 98 6.87 1.32 -6.90
CA ASP A 98 6.83 -0.11 -7.21
C ASP A 98 7.65 -0.45 -8.47
N LEU A 99 7.71 -1.74 -8.80
CA LEU A 99 8.27 -2.21 -10.06
C LEU A 99 7.45 -1.66 -11.25
N PRO A 100 8.11 -1.19 -12.33
CA PRO A 100 7.41 -0.77 -13.53
C PRO A 100 6.50 -1.88 -14.07
N HIS A 101 5.26 -1.52 -14.41
CA HIS A 101 4.30 -2.45 -14.98
C HIS A 101 4.71 -2.96 -16.35
N ALA A 102 5.54 -2.21 -17.10
CA ALA A 102 6.18 -2.74 -18.30
C ALA A 102 6.94 -4.05 -18.05
N ARG A 103 7.61 -4.18 -16.89
CA ARG A 103 8.31 -5.42 -16.48
C ARG A 103 7.31 -6.50 -16.09
N ARG A 104 6.35 -6.15 -15.24
CA ARG A 104 5.30 -7.08 -14.79
C ARG A 104 4.50 -7.68 -15.97
N PHE A 105 4.14 -6.87 -16.96
CA PHE A 105 3.42 -7.34 -18.14
C PHE A 105 4.28 -8.22 -19.06
N ALA A 106 5.59 -7.97 -19.14
CA ALA A 106 6.50 -8.84 -19.89
C ALA A 106 6.63 -10.23 -19.22
N GLU A 107 6.79 -10.27 -17.90
CA GLU A 107 6.83 -11.54 -17.14
C GLU A 107 5.53 -12.34 -17.31
N LEU A 108 4.38 -11.67 -17.28
CA LEU A 108 3.09 -12.32 -17.52
C LEU A 108 2.93 -12.84 -18.97
N ASP A 109 3.57 -12.20 -19.95
CA ASP A 109 3.64 -12.70 -21.33
C ASP A 109 4.49 -13.96 -21.43
N GLU A 110 5.69 -13.94 -20.83
CA GLU A 110 6.58 -15.11 -20.79
C GLU A 110 5.92 -16.32 -20.11
N LEU A 111 5.24 -16.09 -18.98
CA LEU A 111 4.49 -17.13 -18.26
C LEU A 111 3.32 -17.68 -19.09
N ALA A 112 2.57 -16.80 -19.78
CA ALA A 112 1.49 -17.23 -20.66
C ALA A 112 1.97 -18.06 -21.86
N GLU A 113 3.16 -17.76 -22.38
CA GLU A 113 3.81 -18.51 -23.45
C GLU A 113 4.37 -19.87 -22.96
N GLN A 114 4.78 -19.96 -21.69
CA GLN A 114 5.37 -21.18 -21.10
C GLN A 114 4.34 -22.20 -20.57
N GLU A 115 3.22 -21.76 -19.98
CA GLU A 115 2.32 -22.65 -19.24
C GLU A 115 0.92 -22.85 -19.85
N GLY A 116 0.64 -22.34 -21.06
CA GLY A 116 -0.73 -22.43 -21.61
C GLY A 116 -1.74 -21.63 -20.80
N GLY A 117 -1.25 -20.63 -20.05
CA GLY A 117 -2.01 -19.53 -19.45
C GLY A 117 -2.80 -19.88 -18.20
N GLU A 118 -2.18 -19.80 -17.01
CA GLU A 118 -2.84 -19.37 -15.75
C GLU A 118 -1.89 -19.43 -14.54
N MET A 119 -0.79 -18.66 -14.49
CA MET A 119 -0.12 -18.37 -13.21
C MET A 119 0.62 -17.03 -13.26
N GLY A 120 -0.03 -15.98 -12.77
CA GLY A 120 0.60 -14.66 -12.54
C GLY A 120 0.23 -14.04 -11.20
N GLU A 121 -0.61 -14.71 -10.40
CA GLU A 121 -1.18 -14.17 -9.16
C GLU A 121 -0.74 -14.92 -7.89
N GLU A 122 -0.02 -16.04 -8.00
CA GLU A 122 0.27 -16.91 -6.86
C GLU A 122 1.30 -16.33 -5.88
N GLY A 123 2.36 -15.67 -6.37
CA GLY A 123 3.39 -15.06 -5.51
C GLY A 123 2.85 -13.93 -4.64
N GLU A 124 1.95 -13.10 -5.18
CA GLU A 124 1.33 -11.98 -4.46
C GLU A 124 0.26 -12.48 -3.48
N LYS A 125 -0.58 -13.45 -3.90
CA LYS A 125 -1.58 -14.10 -3.02
C LYS A 125 -0.94 -14.80 -1.82
N THR A 126 0.21 -15.44 -1.98
CA THR A 126 0.90 -16.14 -0.88
C THR A 126 1.55 -15.19 0.14
N ALA A 127 2.03 -14.02 -0.29
CA ALA A 127 2.53 -12.99 0.63
C ALA A 127 1.39 -12.30 1.40
N VAL A 128 0.31 -11.92 0.69
CA VAL A 128 -0.91 -11.35 1.29
C VAL A 128 -1.49 -12.33 2.31
N SER A 129 -1.60 -13.61 1.98
CA SER A 129 -2.11 -14.64 2.89
C SER A 129 -1.31 -14.75 4.20
N ARG A 130 0.02 -14.65 4.14
CA ARG A 130 0.88 -14.68 5.34
C ARG A 130 0.67 -13.46 6.24
N SER A 131 0.61 -12.26 5.66
CA SER A 131 0.36 -11.03 6.43
C SER A 131 -1.02 -11.03 7.10
N GLN A 132 -2.04 -11.51 6.39
CA GLN A 132 -3.40 -11.65 6.93
C GLN A 132 -3.47 -12.68 8.06
N GLN A 133 -2.79 -13.81 7.93
CA GLN A 133 -2.70 -14.81 9.02
C GLN A 133 -2.03 -14.22 10.26
N ALA A 134 -0.94 -13.47 10.09
CA ALA A 134 -0.24 -12.84 11.20
C ALA A 134 -1.10 -11.79 11.92
N LEU A 135 -1.83 -10.96 11.16
CA LEU A 135 -2.82 -10.02 11.70
C LEU A 135 -3.99 -10.74 12.38
N GLN A 136 -4.43 -11.87 11.85
CA GLN A 136 -5.48 -12.70 12.44
C GLN A 136 -5.06 -13.23 13.82
N THR A 137 -3.81 -13.66 13.99
CA THR A 137 -3.29 -14.07 15.30
C THR A 137 -3.33 -12.92 16.32
N LEU A 138 -2.95 -11.71 15.92
CA LEU A 138 -3.01 -10.53 16.79
C LEU A 138 -4.44 -10.15 17.18
N ALA A 139 -5.36 -10.22 16.22
CA ALA A 139 -6.77 -9.95 16.45
C ALA A 139 -7.34 -10.93 17.49
N GLN A 140 -7.08 -12.23 17.34
CA GLN A 140 -7.51 -13.26 18.28
C GLN A 140 -6.91 -13.07 19.68
N ALA A 141 -5.60 -12.77 19.76
CA ALA A 141 -4.94 -12.48 21.02
C ALA A 141 -5.53 -11.22 21.72
N SER A 142 -6.10 -10.30 20.94
CA SER A 142 -6.77 -9.09 21.43
C SER A 142 -8.26 -9.28 21.70
N GLY A 143 -8.80 -10.49 21.56
CA GLY A 143 -10.21 -10.81 21.82
C GLY A 143 -11.17 -10.61 20.63
N TYR A 144 -10.66 -10.45 19.42
CA TYR A 144 -11.46 -10.29 18.20
C TYR A 144 -11.60 -11.62 17.44
N GLY A 145 -12.74 -11.79 16.76
CA GLY A 145 -12.99 -12.97 15.93
C GLY A 145 -12.22 -12.97 14.61
N ASP A 146 -11.98 -11.79 14.06
CA ASP A 146 -11.36 -11.59 12.76
C ASP A 146 -10.49 -10.32 12.72
N TYR A 147 -9.49 -10.33 11.85
CA TYR A 147 -8.55 -9.22 11.71
C TYR A 147 -9.17 -7.96 11.09
N GLU A 148 -10.23 -8.07 10.30
CA GLU A 148 -10.88 -6.93 9.65
C GLU A 148 -11.61 -6.06 10.68
N SER A 149 -12.38 -6.68 11.57
CA SER A 149 -13.05 -6.04 12.69
C SER A 149 -12.04 -5.38 13.64
N TRP A 150 -10.96 -6.10 13.95
CA TRP A 150 -9.87 -5.58 14.75
C TRP A 150 -9.20 -4.36 14.10
N TRP A 151 -8.81 -4.46 12.83
CA TRP A 151 -8.18 -3.36 12.10
C TRP A 151 -9.13 -2.16 12.01
N ASN A 152 -10.38 -2.39 11.65
CA ASN A 152 -11.36 -1.32 11.54
C ASN A 152 -11.53 -0.56 12.86
N GLN A 153 -11.66 -1.26 13.99
CA GLN A 153 -11.83 -0.60 15.28
C GLN A 153 -10.53 0.04 15.80
N VAL A 154 -9.43 -0.71 15.78
CA VAL A 154 -8.15 -0.31 16.39
C VAL A 154 -7.39 0.65 15.52
N ILE A 155 -7.55 0.59 14.20
CA ILE A 155 -6.79 1.40 13.25
C ILE A 155 -7.62 2.56 12.70
N GLU A 156 -8.82 2.26 12.21
CA GLU A 156 -9.53 3.15 11.29
C GLU A 156 -10.55 4.05 12.01
N GLN A 157 -11.12 3.55 13.10
CA GLN A 157 -12.10 4.27 13.93
C GLN A 157 -11.47 5.03 15.10
N ARG A 158 -10.13 5.06 15.21
CA ARG A 158 -9.45 5.84 16.26
C ARG A 158 -9.79 7.33 16.14
N GLN A 159 -9.97 7.96 17.30
CA GLN A 159 -10.30 9.40 17.41
C GLN A 159 -9.22 10.23 18.12
N ALA A 160 -8.16 9.61 18.67
CA ALA A 160 -7.15 10.31 19.47
C ALA A 160 -5.71 9.84 19.16
N HIS A 161 -4.77 10.79 19.17
CA HIS A 161 -3.32 10.62 19.00
C HIS A 161 -2.90 9.82 17.75
N ASP A 162 -3.25 10.37 16.58
CA ASP A 162 -2.95 9.80 15.26
C ASP A 162 -1.44 9.77 14.93
N GLU A 163 -0.58 10.45 15.69
CA GLU A 163 0.86 10.58 15.38
C GLU A 163 1.64 9.25 15.59
N ASP A 164 1.21 8.40 16.52
CA ASP A 164 1.95 7.18 16.90
C ASP A 164 1.45 5.90 16.20
N VAL A 165 0.34 5.97 15.45
CA VAL A 165 -0.21 4.79 14.76
C VAL A 165 0.83 4.12 13.88
N PHE A 166 1.50 4.89 13.03
CA PHE A 166 2.34 4.33 11.99
C PHE A 166 3.58 3.69 12.60
N ALA A 167 4.14 4.30 13.66
CA ALA A 167 5.20 3.69 14.45
C ALA A 167 4.73 2.38 15.11
N ALA A 168 3.50 2.32 15.63
CA ALA A 168 2.94 1.09 16.19
C ALA A 168 2.74 0.00 15.13
N ILE A 169 2.16 0.34 13.97
CA ILE A 169 1.99 -0.58 12.84
C ILE A 169 3.35 -1.09 12.38
N PHE A 170 4.32 -0.20 12.18
CA PHE A 170 5.66 -0.56 11.75
C PHE A 170 6.33 -1.54 12.72
N ARG A 171 6.25 -1.29 14.03
CA ARG A 171 6.78 -2.20 15.06
C ARG A 171 6.10 -3.57 15.00
N VAL A 172 4.77 -3.60 14.94
CA VAL A 172 4.01 -4.85 14.85
C VAL A 172 4.43 -5.64 13.61
N MET A 173 4.43 -5.02 12.43
CA MET A 173 4.79 -5.68 11.18
C MET A 173 6.24 -6.17 11.17
N SER A 174 7.16 -5.41 11.77
CA SER A 174 8.56 -5.82 11.91
C SER A 174 8.70 -7.09 12.76
N VAL A 175 7.98 -7.16 13.89
CA VAL A 175 7.97 -8.36 14.74
C VAL A 175 7.37 -9.56 14.00
N LEU A 176 6.21 -9.39 13.36
CA LEU A 176 5.56 -10.47 12.62
C LEU A 176 6.44 -11.03 11.49
N ARG A 177 7.16 -10.16 10.77
CA ARG A 177 8.08 -10.57 9.71
C ARG A 177 9.27 -11.36 10.27
N ASN A 178 9.90 -10.86 11.32
CA ASN A 178 11.04 -11.53 11.94
C ASN A 178 10.66 -12.91 12.49
N GLU A 179 9.50 -13.04 13.15
CA GLU A 179 9.00 -14.33 13.64
C GLU A 179 8.70 -15.30 12.49
N ALA A 180 8.08 -14.81 11.41
CA ALA A 180 7.82 -15.62 10.22
C ALA A 180 9.13 -16.12 9.57
N ASP A 181 10.16 -15.26 9.50
CA ASP A 181 11.47 -15.63 8.97
C ASP A 181 12.18 -16.65 9.89
N MET A 182 12.11 -16.48 11.22
CA MET A 182 12.66 -17.46 12.18
C MET A 182 11.96 -18.83 12.09
N LEU A 183 10.63 -18.84 11.96
CA LEU A 183 9.84 -20.05 11.76
C LEU A 183 10.19 -20.74 10.44
N ALA A 184 10.39 -19.96 9.36
CA ALA A 184 10.82 -20.49 8.06
C ALA A 184 12.26 -21.04 8.08
N MET A 185 13.13 -20.48 8.93
CA MET A 185 14.51 -20.93 9.14
C MET A 185 14.66 -22.07 10.16
N GLY A 186 13.58 -22.49 10.81
CA GLY A 186 13.57 -23.59 11.79
C GLY A 186 14.28 -23.26 13.10
N THR A 187 14.50 -21.98 13.41
CA THR A 187 15.12 -21.52 14.65
C THR A 187 14.05 -21.09 15.64
N THR A 188 13.81 -21.91 16.67
CA THR A 188 12.96 -21.53 17.81
C THR A 188 13.72 -20.59 18.74
N PRO A 189 13.09 -19.50 19.25
CA PRO A 189 13.70 -18.68 20.28
C PRO A 189 13.90 -19.49 21.57
N THR A 190 15.03 -19.23 22.24
CA THR A 190 15.46 -19.88 23.49
C THR A 190 14.91 -19.16 24.71
#